data_AF-A0AA41RTS7-F1
#
_entry.id   AF-A0AA41RTS7-F1
#
_cell.length_a   1.000
_cell.length_b   1.000
_cell.length_c   1.000
_cell.angle_alpha   90.00
_cell.angle_beta   90.00
_cell.angle_gamma   90.00
#
_symmetry.space_group_name_H-M   'P 1'
#
loop_
_entity.id
_entity.type
_entity.pdbx_description
1 polymer ?
#
loop_
_entity_poly.entity_id
_entity_poly.type
_entity_poly.pdbx_seq_one_letter_code
_entity_poly.pdbx_strand_id
1 'polypeptide(L)' 'MGILGLLADIYALPNLKMNLKFDIEVLLKNLGVDVKDVKRVSLFKNRARELEGNPDFSNKDATSTKP' A
#
# COMPACT_ATOMS: atom_id res chain seq x y z
N MET A 1 5.47 16.69 3.12
CA MET A 1 4.59 15.51 3.32
C MET A 1 4.77 14.40 2.27
N GLY A 2 5.92 14.31 1.57
CA GLY A 2 6.11 13.30 0.51
C GLY A 2 6.07 11.85 1.02
N ILE A 3 6.66 11.58 2.19
CA ILE A 3 6.67 10.25 2.81
C ILE A 3 5.26 9.82 3.25
N LEU A 4 4.48 10.71 3.87
CA LEU A 4 3.11 10.38 4.28
C LEU A 4 2.24 10.07 3.06
N GLY A 5 2.34 10.87 2.00
CA GLY A 5 1.62 10.63 0.76
C GLY A 5 2.03 9.31 0.07
N LEU A 6 3.29 8.90 0.21
CA LEU A 6 3.76 7.59 -0.24
C LEU A 6 3.17 6.45 0.59
N LEU A 7 3.11 6.59 1.92
CA LEU A 7 2.48 5.60 2.80
C LEU A 7 0.99 5.44 2.49
N ALA A 8 0.28 6.55 2.20
CA ALA A 8 -1.11 6.52 1.75
C ALA A 8 -1.27 5.83 0.39
N ASP A 9 -0.32 6.00 -0.54
CA ASP A 9 -0.31 5.26 -1.79
C ASP A 9 -0.06 3.75 -1.57
N ILE A 10 0.88 3.38 -0.69
CA ILE A 10 1.16 1.98 -0.34
C ILE A 10 -0.08 1.34 0.31
N TYR A 11 -0.72 2.02 1.26
CA TYR A 11 -1.93 1.55 1.93
C TYR A 11 -3.06 1.23 0.93
N ALA A 12 -3.15 2.00 -0.16
CA ALA A 12 -4.14 1.82 -1.22
C ALA A 12 -3.78 0.71 -2.23
N LEU A 13 -2.62 0.05 -2.13
CA LEU A 13 -2.25 -1.01 -3.04
C LEU A 13 -3.18 -2.23 -2.89
N PRO A 14 -3.67 -2.79 -4.01
CA PRO A 14 -4.40 -4.04 -3.97
C PRO A 14 -3.50 -5.16 -3.45
N ASN A 15 -4.10 -6.10 -2.72
CA ASN A 15 -3.45 -7.30 -2.18
C ASN A 15 -2.34 -7.05 -1.16
N LEU A 16 -2.08 -5.80 -0.75
CA LEU A 16 -1.15 -5.52 0.35
C LEU A 16 -1.64 -6.25 1.62
N LYS A 17 -0.73 -6.98 2.29
CA LYS A 17 -1.10 -7.70 3.50
C LYS A 17 -1.63 -6.77 4.59
N MET A 18 -2.57 -7.29 5.37
CA MET A 18 -3.27 -6.53 6.41
C MET A 18 -2.35 -6.08 7.54
N ASN A 19 -1.29 -6.83 7.87
CA ASN A 19 -0.30 -6.41 8.87
C ASN A 19 0.39 -5.10 8.44
N LEU A 20 0.78 -4.98 7.18
CA LEU A 20 1.39 -3.76 6.65
C LEU A 20 0.41 -2.58 6.64
N LYS A 21 -0.86 -2.82 6.28
CA LYS A 21 -1.90 -1.80 6.37
C LYS A 21 -2.09 -1.31 7.81
N PHE A 22 -2.09 -2.23 8.77
CA PHE A 22 -2.23 -1.92 10.19
C PHE A 22 -1.04 -1.11 10.70
N ASP A 23 0.20 -1.52 10.38
CA ASP A 23 1.41 -0.80 10.79
C ASP A 23 1.40 0.64 10.26
N ILE A 24 0.95 0.86 9.01
CA ILE A 24 0.80 2.20 8.43
C ILE A 24 -0.26 3.01 9.18
N GLU A 25 -1.43 2.43 9.51
CA GLU A 25 -2.46 3.12 10.28
C GLU A 25 -1.99 3.50 11.68
N VAL A 26 -1.31 2.60 12.38
CA VAL A 26 -0.77 2.86 13.72
C VAL A 26 0.29 3.96 13.65
N LEU A 27 1.21 3.90 12.69
CA LEU A 27 2.22 4.92 12.49
C LEU A 27 1.60 6.30 12.25
N LEU A 28 0.59 6.40 11.37
CA LEU A 28 -0.08 7.67 11.08
C LEU A 28 -0.86 8.19 12.29
N LYS A 29 -1.58 7.32 13.01
CA LYS A 29 -2.29 7.68 14.25
C LYS A 29 -1.33 8.18 15.33
N ASN A 30 -0.17 7.56 15.48
CA ASN A 30 0.86 8.02 16.42
C ASN A 30 1.43 9.40 16.08
N LEU A 31 1.36 9.80 14.81
CA LEU A 31 1.74 11.13 14.34
C LEU A 31 0.56 12.13 14.37
N GLY A 32 -0.62 11.71 14.85
CA GLY A 32 -1.83 12.54 14.88
C GLY A 32 -2.47 12.76 13.50
N VAL A 33 -2.24 11.87 12.55
CA VAL A 33 -2.72 11.96 11.15
C VAL A 33 -3.63 10.78 10.84
N ASP A 34 -4.80 11.03 10.22
CA ASP A 34 -5.61 9.96 9.64
C ASP A 34 -5.14 9.67 8.21
N VAL A 35 -5.02 8.39 7.85
CA VAL A 35 -4.65 7.95 6.50
C VAL A 35 -5.60 8.49 5.43
N LYS A 36 -6.86 8.76 5.77
CA LYS A 36 -7.87 9.32 4.86
C LYS A 36 -7.62 10.78 4.51
N ASP A 37 -6.95 11.51 5.39
CA ASP A 37 -6.66 12.94 5.20
C ASP A 37 -5.37 13.18 4.42
N VAL A 38 -4.58 12.12 4.19
CA VAL A 38 -3.31 12.22 3.48
C VAL A 38 -3.53 12.15 1.97
N LYS A 39 -3.12 13.23 1.28
CA LYS A 39 -3.13 13.26 -0.19
C LYS A 39 -2.10 12.28 -0.78
N ARG A 40 -2.62 11.32 -1.55
CA ARG A 40 -1.87 10.37 -2.38
C ARG A 40 -1.01 11.05 -3.45
N VAL A 41 0.20 10.56 -3.69
CA VAL A 41 1.20 11.18 -4.60
C VAL A 41 1.23 10.47 -5.97
N SER A 42 0.54 9.34 -6.12
CA SER A 42 0.47 8.55 -7.36
C SER A 42 1.83 8.10 -7.92
N LEU A 43 2.84 7.93 -7.06
CA LEU A 43 4.22 7.62 -7.50
C LEU A 43 4.40 6.22 -8.10
N PHE A 44 3.46 5.31 -7.85
CA PHE A 44 3.51 3.93 -8.34
C PHE A 44 2.92 3.71 -9.73
N LYS A 45 2.28 4.72 -10.34
CA LYS A 45 1.60 4.56 -11.64
C LYS A 45 2.51 4.10 -12.79
N ASN A 46 3.81 4.40 -12.69
CA ASN A 46 4.80 4.06 -13.72
C ASN A 46 5.85 3.05 -13.23
N ARG A 47 5.57 2.32 -12.13
CA ARG A 47 6.48 1.29 -11.61
C ARG A 47 5.86 -0.09 -11.70
N ALA A 48 6.56 -1.00 -12.38
CA ALA A 48 6.24 -2.43 -12.32
C ALA A 48 6.36 -2.92 -10.87
N ARG A 49 5.35 -3.67 -10.42
CA ARG A 49 5.35 -4.30 -9.09
C ARG A 49 5.68 -5.77 -9.24
N GLU A 50 6.69 -6.22 -8.53
CA GLU A 50 6.96 -7.64 -8.35
C GLU A 50 5.98 -8.18 -7.31
N LEU A 51 4.90 -8.79 -7.80
CA LEU A 51 3.87 -9.40 -6.95
C LEU A 51 4.14 -10.89 -6.73
N GLU A 52 4.80 -11.55 -7.70
CA GLU A 52 5.10 -12.99 -7.64
C GLU A 52 6.22 -13.26 -6.63
N GLY A 53 5.94 -14.10 -5.64
CA GLY A 53 6.90 -14.43 -4.57
C GLY A 53 7.14 -13.33 -3.54
N ASN A 54 6.46 -12.18 -3.67
CA ASN A 54 6.67 -11.06 -2.76
C ASN A 54 5.94 -11.27 -1.42
N PRO A 55 6.66 -11.30 -0.29
CA PRO A 55 6.07 -11.55 1.03
C PRO A 55 5.15 -10.41 1.52
N ASP A 56 5.18 -9.23 0.91
CA ASP A 56 4.38 -8.07 1.30
C ASP A 56 2.94 -8.14 0.76
N PHE A 57 2.72 -8.94 -0.28
CA PHE A 57 1.42 -9.10 -0.93
C PHE A 57 0.80 -10.47 -0.63
N SER A 58 -0.53 -10.49 -0.58
CA SER A 58 -1.31 -11.72 -0.47
C SER A 58 -1.51 -12.33 -1.85
N ASN A 59 -1.15 -13.61 -2.01
CA ASN A 59 -1.32 -14.35 -3.26
C ASN A 59 -2.77 -14.75 -3.60
N LYS A 60 -3.77 -14.30 -2.81
CA LYS A 60 -5.16 -14.77 -2.97
C LYS A 60 -5.79 -14.43 -4.33
N ASP A 61 -5.29 -13.42 -5.04
CA ASP A 61 -5.81 -12.99 -6.35
C ASP A 61 -4.80 -13.12 -7.50
N ALA A 62 -3.64 -13.74 -7.27
CA ALA A 62 -2.62 -13.92 -8.31
C ALA A 62 -3.05 -14.88 -9.45
N THR A 63 -4.21 -15.52 -9.34
CA THR A 63 -4.75 -16.47 -10.33
C THR A 63 -5.74 -15.86 -11.32
N SER A 64 -6.08 -14.58 -11.25
CA SER A 64 -7.03 -13.94 -12.20
C SER A 64 -6.35 -13.02 -13.20
N THR A 65 -5.22 -13.44 -13.79
CA THR A 65 -4.79 -12.91 -15.10
C THR A 65 -3.92 -13.94 -15.81
N LYS A 66 -4.55 -14.96 -16.39
CA LYS A 66 -3.99 -15.68 -17.55
C LYS A 66 -5.06 -15.69 -18.65
N PRO A 67 -4.67 -15.48 -19.93
CA PRO A 67 -5.55 -15.17 -21.04
C PRO A 67 -6.49 -16.31 -21.42
#